data_AF-A0A1H5W7E7-F1
#
_entry.id   AF-A0A1H5W7E7-F1
#
_cell.length_a   1.000
_cell.length_b   1.000
_cell.length_c   1.000
_cell.angle_alpha   90.00
_cell.angle_beta   90.00
_cell.angle_gamma   90.00
#
_symmetry.space_group_name_H-M   'P 1'
#
loop_
_entity.id
_entity.type
_entity.pdbx_description
1 polymer ?
#
loop_
_entity_poly.entity_id
_entity_poly.type
_entity_poly.pdbx_seq_one_letter_code
_entity_poly.pdbx_strand_id
1 'polypeptide(L)'
;MALNLGRYGSREIMDLQIFNFATKAPLLSMDYATSAQTENTAATVYARGGAGNARRIAWHGDKETKVTIETKIFTMQQLAMLAGEDIVSGSHEIYKREVLKVEDDGTGKKQIKLSKTPVGTNKDVAVFEYVNGVLGKGQDVETVTTNTLKLAASASVAIGAEVEVYYRQLATDAHKLSFTAKGFPPYVLLVGDTVYADEVSGEMVSAQLQYFKAKLQPNFTITNSPTGDPSSLTLVFDVFPVKVNGVDTLYDMIVHED
;
A
#
# COMPACT_ATOMS: atom_id res chain seq x y z
N MET A 1 34.34 2.16 31.98
CA MET A 1 33.86 0.77 32.16
C MET A 1 34.37 -0.06 31.00
N ALA A 2 34.81 -1.29 31.26
CA ALA A 2 35.08 -2.23 30.17
C ALA A 2 33.74 -2.64 29.53
N LEU A 3 33.64 -2.53 28.21
CA LEU A 3 32.47 -3.02 27.47
C LEU A 3 32.54 -4.55 27.44
N ASN A 4 31.61 -5.20 28.13
CA ASN A 4 31.45 -6.65 28.11
C ASN A 4 30.34 -7.05 27.13
N LEU A 5 30.51 -6.69 25.86
CA LEU A 5 29.58 -7.04 24.79
C LEU A 5 30.01 -8.33 24.10
N GLY A 6 29.03 -9.12 23.66
CA GLY A 6 29.22 -10.37 22.92
C GLY A 6 29.56 -10.17 21.45
N ARG A 7 29.55 -11.27 20.68
CA ARG A 7 29.68 -11.24 19.22
C ARG A 7 28.38 -11.72 18.62
N TYR A 8 27.72 -10.86 17.86
CA TYR A 8 26.32 -11.05 17.50
C TYR A 8 26.15 -11.49 16.04
N GLY A 9 25.31 -12.50 15.82
CA GLY A 9 24.79 -12.89 14.52
C GLY A 9 23.35 -12.39 14.34
N SER A 10 23.07 -11.74 13.21
CA SER A 10 21.73 -11.28 12.83
C SER A 10 21.11 -12.19 11.77
N ARG A 11 19.86 -12.58 11.97
CA ARG A 11 19.08 -13.41 11.03
C ARG A 11 17.59 -13.13 11.07
N GLU A 12 17.06 -12.79 12.25
CA GLU A 12 15.63 -12.55 12.44
C GLU A 12 15.19 -11.26 11.75
N ILE A 13 13.96 -11.24 11.24
CA ILE A 13 13.36 -10.03 10.68
C ILE A 13 12.88 -9.15 11.84
N MET A 14 12.90 -7.83 11.66
CA MET A 14 12.45 -6.90 12.69
C MET A 14 10.94 -6.68 12.63
N ASP A 15 10.30 -6.70 13.80
CA ASP A 15 8.92 -6.23 13.98
C ASP A 15 8.91 -4.71 13.99
N LEU A 16 8.19 -4.10 13.06
CA LEU A 16 8.21 -2.67 12.85
C LEU A 16 7.05 -1.96 13.53
N GLN A 17 7.38 -0.87 14.21
CA GLN A 17 6.45 0.12 14.72
C GLN A 17 6.73 1.45 14.03
N ILE A 18 5.69 2.00 13.40
CA ILE A 18 5.78 3.26 12.64
C ILE A 18 4.94 4.30 13.36
N PHE A 19 5.58 5.40 13.74
CA PHE A 19 4.94 6.54 14.39
C PHE A 19 5.05 7.78 13.51
N ASN A 20 4.05 8.66 13.56
CA ASN A 20 4.16 9.97 12.93
C ASN A 20 5.25 10.79 13.64
N PHE A 21 6.19 11.36 12.89
CA PHE A 21 7.32 12.07 13.48
C PHE A 21 6.88 13.33 14.25
N ALA A 22 5.87 14.04 13.76
CA ALA A 22 5.40 15.30 14.34
C ALA A 22 4.48 15.08 15.54
N THR A 23 3.49 14.19 15.41
CA THR A 23 2.47 13.98 16.45
C THR A 23 2.84 12.89 17.44
N LYS A 24 3.81 12.03 17.12
CA LYS A 24 4.18 10.82 17.87
C LYS A 24 3.05 9.78 17.96
N ALA A 25 1.97 9.96 17.21
CA ALA A 25 0.88 8.99 17.15
C ALA A 25 1.33 7.73 16.39
N PRO A 26 0.93 6.53 16.83
CA PRO A 26 1.17 5.30 16.07
C PRO A 26 0.39 5.36 14.75
N LEU A 27 1.07 5.02 13.65
CA LEU A 27 0.49 4.93 12.32
C LEU A 27 0.22 3.48 11.91
N LEU A 28 1.19 2.60 12.16
CA LEU A 28 1.15 1.20 11.75
C LEU A 28 2.11 0.37 12.59
N SER A 29 1.73 -0.87 12.90
CA SER A 29 2.64 -1.94 13.28
C SER A 29 2.68 -3.00 12.19
N MET A 30 3.85 -3.61 11.96
CA MET A 30 4.04 -4.65 10.97
C MET A 30 4.97 -5.73 11.49
N ASP A 31 4.41 -6.93 11.64
CA ASP A 31 5.09 -8.20 12.00
C ASP A 31 5.24 -9.14 10.79
N TYR A 32 4.70 -8.74 9.63
CA TYR A 32 4.63 -9.56 8.41
C TYR A 32 5.66 -9.16 7.34
N ALA A 33 6.69 -8.39 7.73
CA ALA A 33 7.80 -8.08 6.84
C ALA A 33 8.53 -9.36 6.43
N THR A 34 9.00 -9.42 5.19
CA THR A 34 9.77 -10.55 4.66
C THR A 34 11.27 -10.25 4.57
N SER A 35 11.64 -8.98 4.53
CA SER A 35 13.03 -8.53 4.63
C SER A 35 13.08 -7.12 5.19
N ALA A 36 14.17 -6.81 5.89
CA ALA A 36 14.45 -5.48 6.40
C ALA A 36 15.96 -5.22 6.29
N GLN A 37 16.33 -4.16 5.60
CA GLN A 37 17.72 -3.81 5.31
C GLN A 37 17.97 -2.36 5.69
N THR A 38 19.06 -2.12 6.43
CA THR A 38 19.62 -0.78 6.63
C THR A 38 20.89 -0.64 5.83
N GLU A 39 20.93 0.34 4.93
CA GLU A 39 22.10 0.64 4.11
C GLU A 39 22.64 2.02 4.49
N ASN A 40 23.95 2.10 4.72
CA ASN A 40 24.67 3.35 4.89
C ASN A 40 25.63 3.53 3.71
N THR A 41 25.45 4.58 2.93
CA THR A 41 26.34 4.96 1.83
C THR A 41 27.07 6.25 2.16
N ALA A 42 28.27 6.44 1.63
CA ALA A 42 29.04 7.69 1.78
C ALA A 42 30.03 7.86 0.63
N ALA A 43 30.25 9.09 0.20
CA ALA A 43 31.29 9.42 -0.77
C ALA A 43 32.65 9.48 -0.08
N THR A 44 33.70 8.94 -0.72
CA THR A 44 35.09 9.09 -0.27
C THR A 44 35.99 9.57 -1.40
N VAL A 45 36.64 10.71 -1.21
CA VAL A 45 37.58 11.30 -2.16
C VAL A 45 39.00 11.12 -1.63
N TYR A 46 39.97 10.83 -2.51
CA TYR A 46 41.36 10.56 -2.13
C TYR A 46 42.34 11.53 -2.81
N ALA A 47 43.29 12.06 -2.04
CA ALA A 47 44.51 12.62 -2.62
C ALA A 47 45.53 11.49 -2.84
N ARG A 48 46.18 11.52 -4.00
CA ARG A 48 47.20 10.53 -4.39
C ARG A 48 48.50 11.26 -4.75
N GLY A 49 49.64 10.60 -4.54
CA GLY A 49 50.93 11.21 -4.85
C GLY A 49 52.15 10.31 -4.63
N GLY A 50 53.23 10.64 -5.36
CA GLY A 50 54.49 9.91 -5.40
C GLY A 50 54.57 8.86 -6.51
N ALA A 51 55.74 8.22 -6.66
CA ALA A 51 55.92 7.08 -7.55
C ALA A 51 54.95 5.94 -7.15
N GLY A 52 54.14 5.47 -8.10
CA GLY A 52 53.09 4.48 -7.86
C GLY A 52 51.70 5.04 -7.49
N ASN A 53 51.53 6.37 -7.42
CA ASN A 53 50.23 7.05 -7.26
C ASN A 53 49.32 6.50 -6.13
N ALA A 54 49.93 6.14 -5.01
CA ALA A 54 49.24 5.59 -3.84
C ALA A 54 48.31 6.64 -3.20
N ARG A 55 47.21 6.18 -2.61
CA ARG A 55 46.29 7.01 -1.80
C ARG A 55 47.01 7.48 -0.54
N ARG A 56 46.89 8.77 -0.19
CA ARG A 56 47.60 9.38 0.94
C ARG A 56 46.66 10.03 1.96
N ILE A 57 45.61 10.70 1.47
CA ILE A 57 44.63 11.39 2.30
C ILE A 57 43.25 11.01 1.77
N ALA A 58 42.29 10.83 2.68
CA ALA A 58 40.89 10.58 2.35
C ALA A 58 40.00 11.64 3.01
N TRP A 59 38.93 12.01 2.32
CA TRP A 59 37.82 12.81 2.84
C TRP A 59 36.53 12.06 2.66
N HIS A 60 35.65 12.09 3.66
CA HIS A 60 34.34 11.48 3.63
C HIS A 60 33.25 12.57 3.57
N GLY A 61 32.20 12.33 2.79
CA GLY A 61 31.05 13.23 2.64
C GLY A 61 29.81 12.46 2.21
N ASP A 62 28.69 13.18 2.06
CA ASP A 62 27.43 12.66 1.49
C ASP A 62 26.99 11.33 2.12
N LYS A 63 27.02 11.27 3.46
CA LYS A 63 26.50 10.09 4.17
C LYS A 63 24.98 10.05 4.03
N GLU A 64 24.47 8.97 3.47
CA GLU A 64 23.05 8.70 3.36
C GLU A 64 22.74 7.37 4.03
N THR A 65 21.57 7.29 4.67
CA THR A 65 21.06 6.06 5.25
C THR A 65 19.69 5.78 4.66
N LYS A 66 19.53 4.56 4.13
CA LYS A 66 18.26 4.07 3.58
C LYS A 66 17.82 2.84 4.37
N VAL A 67 16.53 2.74 4.63
CA VAL A 67 15.92 1.54 5.20
C VAL A 67 14.95 0.98 4.17
N THR A 68 15.20 -0.25 3.73
CA THR A 68 14.35 -0.95 2.77
C THR A 68 13.63 -2.08 3.48
N ILE A 69 12.31 -2.05 3.40
CA ILE A 69 11.45 -3.07 3.99
C ILE A 69 10.62 -3.70 2.88
N GLU A 70 10.61 -5.02 2.79
CA GLU A 70 9.80 -5.74 1.80
C GLU A 70 8.72 -6.57 2.48
N THR A 71 7.51 -6.51 1.93
CA THR A 71 6.38 -7.33 2.37
C THR A 71 5.64 -7.92 1.18
N LYS A 72 5.07 -9.12 1.34
CA LYS A 72 4.14 -9.73 0.37
C LYS A 72 2.67 -9.52 0.74
N ILE A 73 2.42 -8.97 1.94
CA ILE A 73 1.09 -8.65 2.45
C ILE A 73 1.01 -7.14 2.60
N PHE A 74 -0.11 -6.54 2.19
CA PHE A 74 -0.32 -5.10 2.40
C PHE A 74 -1.63 -4.82 3.12
N THR A 75 -1.62 -3.79 3.95
CA THR A 75 -2.80 -3.25 4.61
C THR A 75 -3.21 -1.93 3.97
N MET A 76 -4.48 -1.55 4.14
CA MET A 76 -4.96 -0.25 3.66
C MET A 76 -4.25 0.92 4.36
N GLN A 77 -3.81 0.73 5.61
CA GLN A 77 -3.00 1.70 6.35
C GLN A 77 -1.62 1.92 5.72
N GLN A 78 -0.97 0.88 5.20
CA GLN A 78 0.28 1.02 4.44
C GLN A 78 0.08 1.82 3.16
N LEU A 79 -0.99 1.52 2.42
CA LEU A 79 -1.33 2.28 1.22
C LEU A 79 -1.69 3.74 1.56
N ALA A 80 -2.36 3.99 2.68
CA ALA A 80 -2.68 5.32 3.17
C ALA A 80 -1.42 6.13 3.49
N MET A 81 -0.44 5.49 4.14
CA MET A 81 0.87 6.09 4.38
C MET A 81 1.62 6.39 3.08
N LEU A 82 1.59 5.49 2.09
CA LEU A 82 2.17 5.71 0.76
C LEU A 82 1.47 6.86 0.01
N ALA A 83 0.14 6.93 0.10
CA ALA A 83 -0.66 7.99 -0.49
C ALA A 83 -0.49 9.34 0.23
N GLY A 84 -0.11 9.33 1.51
CA GLY A 84 -0.08 10.52 2.36
C GLY A 84 -1.48 11.08 2.65
N GLU A 85 -2.49 10.21 2.67
CA GLU A 85 -3.90 10.58 2.79
C GLU A 85 -4.60 9.64 3.78
N ASP A 86 -5.63 10.13 4.46
CA ASP A 86 -6.37 9.33 5.43
C ASP A 86 -7.38 8.39 4.76
N ILE A 87 -7.70 7.29 5.44
CA ILE A 87 -8.75 6.36 5.01
C ILE A 87 -10.11 6.96 5.37
N VAL A 88 -10.92 7.27 4.36
CA VAL A 88 -12.28 7.77 4.55
C VAL A 88 -13.22 6.58 4.65
N SER A 89 -13.92 6.46 5.77
CA SER A 89 -14.93 5.41 5.99
C SER A 89 -16.32 5.99 5.82
N GLY A 90 -17.22 5.22 5.19
CA GLY A 90 -18.62 5.58 5.05
C GLY A 90 -19.23 5.11 3.75
N SER A 91 -20.32 5.75 3.35
CA SER A 91 -21.03 5.36 2.13
C SER A 91 -20.33 5.89 0.88
N HIS A 92 -19.97 5.00 -0.04
CA HIS A 92 -19.33 5.36 -1.31
C HIS A 92 -20.01 4.69 -2.51
N GLU A 93 -20.09 5.42 -3.62
CA GLU A 93 -20.55 4.88 -4.89
C GLU A 93 -19.47 3.98 -5.49
N ILE A 94 -19.84 2.77 -5.85
CA ILE A 94 -18.97 1.80 -6.53
C ILE A 94 -19.61 1.34 -7.84
N TYR A 95 -18.77 1.06 -8.82
CA TYR A 95 -19.23 0.54 -10.11
C TYR A 95 -19.52 -0.96 -9.99
N LYS A 96 -20.64 -1.37 -10.60
CA LYS A 96 -21.07 -2.75 -10.64
C LYS A 96 -21.45 -3.13 -12.06
N ARG A 97 -21.05 -4.34 -12.43
CA ARG A 97 -21.42 -5.01 -13.67
C ARG A 97 -22.13 -6.31 -13.33
N GLU A 98 -23.27 -6.56 -13.96
CA GLU A 98 -24.02 -7.80 -13.80
C GLU A 98 -24.51 -8.31 -15.15
N VAL A 99 -24.47 -9.63 -15.34
CA VAL A 99 -25.15 -10.30 -16.45
C VAL A 99 -26.47 -10.83 -15.91
N LEU A 100 -27.57 -10.36 -16.46
CA LEU A 100 -28.94 -10.65 -16.00
C LEU A 100 -29.82 -11.04 -17.18
N LYS A 101 -30.95 -11.68 -16.91
CA LYS A 101 -31.94 -12.03 -17.95
C LYS A 101 -33.03 -10.97 -18.00
N VAL A 102 -33.52 -10.70 -19.21
CA VAL A 102 -34.70 -9.86 -19.42
C VAL A 102 -35.95 -10.64 -19.01
N GLU A 103 -36.73 -10.09 -18.10
CA GLU A 103 -38.00 -10.66 -17.63
C GLU A 103 -39.18 -9.90 -18.24
N ASP A 104 -40.36 -10.54 -18.23
CA ASP A 104 -41.63 -9.88 -18.49
C ASP A 104 -42.11 -9.19 -17.21
N ASP A 105 -42.62 -7.96 -17.31
CA ASP A 105 -43.25 -7.26 -16.18
C ASP A 105 -44.68 -7.70 -15.88
N GLY A 106 -45.18 -8.72 -16.60
CA GLY A 106 -46.54 -9.25 -16.49
C GLY A 106 -47.54 -8.50 -17.37
N THR A 107 -47.10 -7.43 -18.06
CA THR A 107 -47.89 -6.68 -19.04
C THR A 107 -47.34 -6.80 -20.47
N GLY A 108 -46.34 -7.67 -20.69
CA GLY A 108 -45.65 -7.84 -21.96
C GLY A 108 -44.51 -6.84 -22.18
N LYS A 109 -44.15 -6.04 -21.16
CA LYS A 109 -43.02 -5.11 -21.22
C LYS A 109 -41.76 -5.74 -20.63
N LYS A 110 -40.60 -5.31 -21.13
CA LYS A 110 -39.28 -5.87 -20.80
C LYS A 110 -38.73 -5.20 -19.54
N GLN A 111 -38.36 -5.99 -18.55
CA GLN A 111 -37.75 -5.53 -17.31
C GLN A 111 -36.49 -6.32 -16.94
N ILE A 112 -35.65 -5.74 -16.09
CA ILE A 112 -34.46 -6.38 -15.53
C ILE A 112 -34.42 -6.08 -14.03
N LYS A 113 -34.23 -7.12 -13.21
CA LYS A 113 -34.09 -6.98 -11.76
C LYS A 113 -32.61 -7.01 -11.35
N LEU A 114 -32.09 -5.85 -10.98
CA LEU A 114 -30.76 -5.68 -10.42
C LEU A 114 -30.66 -6.28 -9.01
N SER A 115 -29.48 -6.76 -8.63
CA SER A 115 -29.27 -7.26 -7.27
C SER A 115 -29.22 -6.14 -6.23
N LYS A 116 -28.86 -4.92 -6.64
CA LYS A 116 -28.75 -3.74 -5.80
C LYS A 116 -29.35 -2.52 -6.48
N THR A 117 -29.83 -1.59 -5.67
CA THR A 117 -30.42 -0.33 -6.13
C THR A 117 -29.32 0.52 -6.80
N PRO A 118 -29.48 0.90 -8.07
CA PRO A 118 -28.57 1.80 -8.74
C PRO A 118 -28.72 3.22 -8.20
N VAL A 119 -27.62 3.95 -8.18
CA VAL A 119 -27.56 5.37 -7.84
C VAL A 119 -27.75 6.19 -9.10
N GLY A 120 -28.63 7.19 -9.04
CA GLY A 120 -28.93 8.09 -10.16
C GLY A 120 -30.24 7.78 -10.87
N THR A 121 -30.27 8.04 -12.18
CA THR A 121 -31.46 7.95 -13.02
C THR A 121 -31.28 6.93 -14.14
N ASN A 122 -32.25 6.83 -15.05
CA ASN A 122 -32.16 5.96 -16.24
C ASN A 122 -30.94 6.25 -17.14
N LYS A 123 -30.39 7.47 -17.12
CA LYS A 123 -29.20 7.84 -17.90
C LYS A 123 -27.88 7.34 -17.29
N ASP A 124 -27.89 6.94 -16.02
CA ASP A 124 -26.72 6.47 -15.29
C ASP A 124 -26.54 4.94 -15.35
N VAL A 125 -27.48 4.25 -16.00
CA VAL A 125 -27.49 2.80 -16.19
C VAL A 125 -27.31 2.49 -17.66
N ALA A 126 -26.28 1.72 -18.00
CA ALA A 126 -26.06 1.26 -19.35
C ALA A 126 -26.38 -0.23 -19.48
N VAL A 127 -27.24 -0.59 -20.43
CA VAL A 127 -27.64 -1.97 -20.70
C VAL A 127 -27.19 -2.35 -22.10
N PHE A 128 -26.54 -3.50 -22.24
CA PHE A 128 -26.12 -4.04 -23.52
C PHE A 128 -26.61 -5.48 -23.67
N GLU A 129 -26.91 -5.88 -24.90
CA GLU A 129 -27.09 -7.29 -25.22
C GLU A 129 -25.82 -8.09 -24.87
N TYR A 130 -25.99 -9.30 -24.34
CA TYR A 130 -24.87 -10.17 -23.99
C TYR A 130 -25.07 -11.55 -24.59
N VAL A 131 -24.25 -11.90 -25.58
CA VAL A 131 -24.34 -13.19 -26.28
C VAL A 131 -22.94 -13.80 -26.36
N ASN A 132 -22.79 -15.03 -25.88
CA ASN A 132 -21.54 -15.79 -25.91
C ASN A 132 -20.32 -15.04 -25.35
N GLY A 133 -20.51 -14.21 -24.33
CA GLY A 133 -19.41 -13.47 -23.71
C GLY A 133 -19.08 -12.12 -24.37
N VAL A 134 -19.83 -11.71 -25.40
CA VAL A 134 -19.55 -10.51 -26.19
C VAL A 134 -20.62 -9.44 -25.96
N LEU A 135 -20.17 -8.20 -25.80
CA LEU A 135 -21.04 -7.02 -25.73
C LEU A 135 -21.68 -6.76 -27.09
N GLY A 136 -23.00 -6.77 -27.13
CA GLY A 136 -23.81 -6.47 -28.31
C GLY A 136 -24.31 -5.04 -28.33
N LYS A 137 -25.50 -4.84 -28.91
CA LYS A 137 -26.11 -3.51 -29.06
C LYS A 137 -26.61 -2.97 -27.72
N GLY A 138 -26.43 -1.66 -27.51
CA GLY A 138 -27.00 -0.94 -26.37
C GLY A 138 -28.53 -0.94 -26.40
N GLN A 139 -29.14 -0.97 -25.22
CA GLN A 139 -30.58 -0.96 -25.01
C GLN A 139 -30.97 0.29 -24.20
N ASP A 140 -31.96 1.03 -24.69
CA ASP A 140 -32.46 2.22 -24.01
C ASP A 140 -33.24 1.83 -22.73
N VAL A 141 -32.92 2.49 -21.63
CA VAL A 141 -33.62 2.33 -20.34
C VAL A 141 -34.70 3.39 -20.24
N GLU A 142 -35.96 2.97 -20.08
CA GLU A 142 -37.09 3.88 -19.93
C GLU A 142 -37.15 4.42 -18.50
N THR A 143 -37.22 3.52 -17.52
CA THR A 143 -37.33 3.90 -16.10
C THR A 143 -36.50 2.99 -15.21
N VAL A 144 -36.11 3.53 -14.06
CA VAL A 144 -35.42 2.82 -12.98
C VAL A 144 -36.22 3.06 -11.71
N THR A 145 -36.74 1.99 -11.12
CA THR A 145 -37.51 2.05 -9.87
C THR A 145 -36.92 1.08 -8.89
N THR A 146 -36.27 1.58 -7.84
CA THR A 146 -35.54 0.76 -6.87
C THR A 146 -34.56 -0.18 -7.60
N ASN A 147 -34.81 -1.48 -7.57
CA ASN A 147 -33.90 -2.49 -8.10
C ASN A 147 -34.35 -2.97 -9.49
N THR A 148 -35.40 -2.38 -10.06
CA THR A 148 -35.99 -2.83 -11.32
C THR A 148 -35.79 -1.76 -12.39
N LEU A 149 -35.23 -2.18 -13.52
CA LEU A 149 -35.08 -1.40 -14.74
C LEU A 149 -36.19 -1.80 -15.70
N LYS A 150 -36.87 -0.84 -16.31
CA LYS A 150 -37.72 -1.08 -17.47
C LYS A 150 -37.01 -0.61 -18.72
N LEU A 151 -36.92 -1.49 -19.72
CA LEU A 151 -36.36 -1.15 -21.02
C LEU A 151 -37.40 -0.42 -21.87
N ALA A 152 -36.94 0.51 -22.71
CA ALA A 152 -37.81 1.20 -23.64
C ALA A 152 -38.40 0.23 -24.67
N ALA A 153 -39.54 0.59 -25.27
CA ALA A 153 -40.17 -0.20 -26.32
C ALA A 153 -39.25 -0.41 -27.56
N SER A 154 -38.28 0.48 -27.78
CA SER A 154 -37.25 0.37 -28.82
C SER A 154 -36.20 -0.71 -28.55
N ALA A 155 -36.14 -1.26 -27.33
CA ALA A 155 -35.16 -2.27 -26.97
C ALA A 155 -35.35 -3.53 -27.84
N SER A 156 -34.26 -3.98 -28.44
CA SER A 156 -34.22 -5.08 -29.42
C SER A 156 -34.07 -6.46 -28.79
N VAL A 157 -33.63 -6.53 -27.53
CA VAL A 157 -33.45 -7.79 -26.79
C VAL A 157 -34.79 -8.49 -26.50
N ALA A 158 -34.84 -9.82 -26.64
CA ALA A 158 -36.02 -10.61 -26.34
C ALA A 158 -36.15 -10.91 -24.83
N ILE A 159 -37.37 -11.20 -24.36
CA ILE A 159 -37.57 -11.74 -23.02
C ILE A 159 -36.86 -13.10 -22.91
N GLY A 160 -36.14 -13.32 -21.82
CA GLY A 160 -35.29 -14.49 -21.59
C GLY A 160 -33.85 -14.35 -22.12
N ALA A 161 -33.55 -13.32 -22.92
CA ALA A 161 -32.19 -13.04 -23.38
C ALA A 161 -31.31 -12.50 -22.23
N GLU A 162 -30.01 -12.76 -22.32
CA GLU A 162 -29.02 -12.22 -21.40
C GLU A 162 -28.59 -10.81 -21.83
N VAL A 163 -28.45 -9.95 -20.83
CA VAL A 163 -28.01 -8.58 -20.98
C VAL A 163 -26.97 -8.28 -19.93
N GLU A 164 -25.97 -7.50 -20.30
CA GLU A 164 -24.96 -6.99 -19.40
C GLU A 164 -25.30 -5.56 -19.00
N VAL A 165 -25.37 -5.32 -17.69
CA VAL A 165 -25.79 -4.04 -17.11
C VAL A 165 -24.65 -3.44 -16.31
N TYR A 166 -24.36 -2.17 -16.58
CA TYR A 166 -23.38 -1.36 -15.86
C TYR A 166 -24.13 -0.26 -15.10
N TYR A 167 -23.88 -0.17 -13.79
CA TYR A 167 -24.47 0.86 -12.95
C TYR A 167 -23.58 1.16 -11.74
N ARG A 168 -23.84 2.29 -11.07
CA ARG A 168 -23.23 2.60 -9.77
C ARG A 168 -24.18 2.17 -8.67
N GLN A 169 -23.65 1.57 -7.61
CA GLN A 169 -24.41 1.26 -6.39
C GLN A 169 -23.77 1.96 -5.20
N LEU A 170 -24.56 2.22 -4.17
CA LEU A 170 -24.04 2.74 -2.90
C LEU A 170 -23.59 1.57 -2.03
N ALA A 171 -22.29 1.49 -1.74
CA ALA A 171 -21.77 0.66 -0.66
C ALA A 171 -21.88 1.47 0.64
N THR A 172 -22.69 1.01 1.59
CA THR A 172 -22.99 1.77 2.82
C THR A 172 -21.84 1.76 3.83
N ASP A 173 -21.01 0.73 3.79
CA ASP A 173 -19.84 0.55 4.64
C ASP A 173 -18.63 0.26 3.74
N ALA A 174 -17.98 1.33 3.30
CA ALA A 174 -16.82 1.26 2.42
C ALA A 174 -15.68 2.09 3.01
N HIS A 175 -14.45 1.64 2.74
CA HIS A 175 -13.24 2.38 3.05
C HIS A 175 -12.62 2.84 1.74
N LYS A 176 -12.42 4.15 1.61
CA LYS A 176 -11.82 4.78 0.43
C LYS A 176 -10.48 5.38 0.77
N LEU A 177 -9.49 5.07 -0.06
CA LEU A 177 -8.22 5.77 -0.11
C LEU A 177 -8.12 6.55 -1.42
N SER A 178 -7.67 7.79 -1.37
CA SER A 178 -7.47 8.63 -2.55
C SER A 178 -5.98 8.89 -2.75
N PHE A 179 -5.50 8.72 -3.98
CA PHE A 179 -4.14 9.11 -4.35
C PHE A 179 -4.22 10.50 -5.00
N THR A 180 -3.97 11.54 -4.23
CA THR A 180 -4.08 12.93 -4.70
C THR A 180 -2.73 13.44 -5.19
N ALA A 181 -2.74 14.50 -6.01
CA ALA A 181 -1.50 15.13 -6.49
C ALA A 181 -0.68 15.82 -5.37
N LYS A 182 -1.27 16.02 -4.19
CA LYS A 182 -0.64 16.70 -3.05
C LYS A 182 -0.34 15.76 -1.88
N GLY A 183 -0.89 14.55 -1.91
CA GLY A 183 -0.63 13.51 -0.94
C GLY A 183 0.81 13.04 -1.06
N PHE A 184 1.58 13.20 0.01
CA PHE A 184 2.93 12.68 0.12
C PHE A 184 3.13 12.05 1.49
N PRO A 185 3.94 10.98 1.58
CA PRO A 185 4.19 10.34 2.85
C PRO A 185 4.73 11.32 3.91
N PRO A 186 4.21 11.30 5.14
CA PRO A 186 4.73 12.12 6.22
C PRO A 186 6.12 11.63 6.66
N TYR A 187 6.80 12.46 7.46
CA TYR A 187 7.96 11.97 8.21
C TYR A 187 7.49 11.04 9.32
N VAL A 188 8.25 9.97 9.54
CA VAL A 188 7.96 8.93 10.53
C VAL A 188 9.16 8.67 11.44
N LEU A 189 8.87 8.18 12.63
CA LEU A 189 9.81 7.47 13.50
C LEU A 189 9.57 5.98 13.25
N LEU A 190 10.63 5.24 12.93
CA LEU A 190 10.58 3.78 12.76
C LEU A 190 11.31 3.13 13.92
N VAL A 191 10.68 2.14 14.54
CA VAL A 191 11.29 1.31 15.58
C VAL A 191 11.16 -0.13 15.13
N GLY A 192 12.28 -0.85 15.05
CA GLY A 192 12.34 -2.25 14.68
C GLY A 192 12.85 -3.10 15.83
N ASP A 193 12.04 -4.03 16.32
CA ASP A 193 12.42 -4.97 17.37
C ASP A 193 12.90 -6.28 16.74
N THR A 194 14.06 -6.78 17.14
CA THR A 194 14.66 -8.01 16.60
C THR A 194 15.51 -8.72 17.66
N VAL A 195 16.10 -9.85 17.31
CA VAL A 195 16.96 -10.65 18.19
C VAL A 195 18.26 -11.02 17.48
N TYR A 196 19.36 -11.00 18.23
CA TYR A 196 20.68 -11.42 17.78
C TYR A 196 21.16 -12.63 18.55
N ALA A 197 21.79 -13.59 17.86
CA ALA A 197 22.45 -14.72 18.53
C ALA A 197 23.84 -14.30 19.00
N ASP A 198 24.16 -14.46 20.28
CA ASP A 198 25.50 -14.20 20.79
C ASP A 198 26.39 -15.46 20.72
N GLU A 199 27.57 -15.32 20.12
CA GLU A 199 28.58 -16.39 19.99
C GLU A 199 29.12 -16.86 21.35
N VAL A 200 29.21 -15.95 22.32
CA VAL A 200 29.88 -16.24 23.61
C VAL A 200 28.94 -16.90 24.60
N SER A 201 27.73 -16.37 24.77
CA SER A 201 26.70 -16.98 25.64
C SER A 201 25.94 -18.13 24.96
N GLY A 202 25.83 -18.12 23.64
CA GLY A 202 24.97 -19.04 22.88
C GLY A 202 23.48 -18.71 22.99
N GLU A 203 23.12 -17.60 23.63
CA GLU A 203 21.74 -17.16 23.83
C GLU A 203 21.30 -16.12 22.78
N MET A 204 19.99 -15.90 22.69
CA MET A 204 19.42 -14.82 21.88
C MET A 204 19.29 -13.56 22.74
N VAL A 205 19.78 -12.44 22.22
CA VAL A 205 19.75 -11.13 22.89
C VAL A 205 18.84 -10.19 22.10
N SER A 206 17.94 -9.50 22.80
CA SER A 206 17.01 -8.55 22.19
C SER A 206 17.75 -7.32 21.68
N ALA A 207 17.35 -6.84 20.51
CA ALA A 207 17.93 -5.67 19.86
C ALA A 207 16.84 -4.79 19.25
N GLN A 208 16.97 -3.47 19.42
CA GLN A 208 16.05 -2.50 18.85
C GLN A 208 16.79 -1.53 17.94
N LEU A 209 16.26 -1.33 16.73
CA LEU A 209 16.73 -0.33 15.77
C LEU A 209 15.76 0.85 15.76
N GLN A 210 16.22 2.03 16.15
CA GLN A 210 15.41 3.24 16.20
C GLN A 210 15.86 4.24 15.14
N TYR A 211 15.05 4.46 14.10
CA TYR A 211 15.28 5.48 13.07
C TYR A 211 14.45 6.71 13.38
N PHE A 212 15.09 7.71 13.98
CA PHE A 212 14.39 8.81 14.63
C PHE A 212 13.56 9.69 13.70
N LYS A 213 14.01 9.86 12.46
CA LYS A 213 13.32 10.62 11.42
C LYS A 213 13.59 9.98 10.07
N ALA A 214 12.58 9.34 9.52
CA ALA A 214 12.63 8.74 8.19
C ALA A 214 11.48 9.29 7.33
N LYS A 215 11.66 9.28 6.00
CA LYS A 215 10.60 9.61 5.05
C LYS A 215 10.49 8.51 4.01
N LEU A 216 9.29 7.98 3.85
CA LEU A 216 9.00 6.99 2.82
C LEU A 216 9.10 7.66 1.44
N GLN A 217 9.78 7.00 0.53
CA GLN A 217 9.84 7.44 -0.86
C GLN A 217 8.48 7.18 -1.53
N PRO A 218 7.97 8.13 -2.33
CA PRO A 218 6.62 8.05 -2.90
C PRO A 218 6.53 7.10 -4.11
N ASN A 219 7.65 6.55 -4.60
CA ASN A 219 7.68 5.58 -5.68
C ASN A 219 7.25 4.20 -5.16
N PHE A 220 6.09 3.74 -5.61
CA PHE A 220 5.64 2.37 -5.40
C PHE A 220 4.97 1.86 -6.68
N THR A 221 4.90 0.54 -6.83
CA THR A 221 4.19 -0.12 -7.92
C THR A 221 3.23 -1.13 -7.33
N ILE A 222 1.96 -1.07 -7.74
CA ILE A 222 0.96 -2.09 -7.42
C ILE A 222 0.81 -2.99 -8.64
N THR A 223 1.26 -4.23 -8.51
CA THR A 223 1.12 -5.24 -9.57
C THR A 223 0.03 -6.23 -9.17
N ASN A 224 -0.89 -6.52 -10.09
CA ASN A 224 -1.90 -7.56 -9.92
C ASN A 224 -1.69 -8.62 -11.01
N SER A 225 -1.37 -9.85 -10.60
CA SER A 225 -1.15 -10.99 -11.50
C SER A 225 -1.93 -12.20 -11.01
N PRO A 226 -2.60 -12.97 -11.89
CA PRO A 226 -3.31 -14.19 -11.51
C PRO A 226 -2.37 -15.39 -11.26
N THR A 227 -1.09 -15.28 -11.65
CA THR A 227 -0.11 -16.36 -11.54
C THR A 227 1.24 -15.84 -11.06
N GLY A 228 1.98 -16.70 -10.35
CA GLY A 228 3.28 -16.38 -9.76
C GLY A 228 3.20 -16.13 -8.26
N ASP A 229 4.35 -15.84 -7.66
CA ASP A 229 4.43 -15.40 -6.27
C ASP A 229 3.61 -14.12 -6.05
N PRO A 230 3.02 -13.94 -4.86
CA PRO A 230 2.38 -12.68 -4.50
C PRO A 230 3.35 -11.51 -4.73
N SER A 231 2.84 -10.44 -5.33
CA SER A 231 3.65 -9.25 -5.62
C SER A 231 4.19 -8.65 -4.33
N SER A 232 5.50 -8.38 -4.27
CA SER A 232 6.13 -7.71 -3.15
C SER A 232 5.90 -6.20 -3.21
N LEU A 233 5.55 -5.62 -2.08
CA LEU A 233 5.57 -4.17 -1.86
C LEU A 233 6.88 -3.82 -1.15
N THR A 234 7.71 -3.01 -1.83
CA THR A 234 8.96 -2.50 -1.28
C THR A 234 8.75 -1.09 -0.76
N LEU A 235 9.05 -0.88 0.52
CA LEU A 235 9.00 0.41 1.20
C LEU A 235 10.44 0.88 1.43
N VAL A 236 10.84 1.97 0.76
CA VAL A 236 12.17 2.57 0.92
C VAL A 236 12.04 3.85 1.70
N PHE A 237 12.72 3.94 2.83
CA PHE A 237 12.74 5.12 3.68
C PHE A 237 14.12 5.79 3.63
N ASP A 238 14.14 7.09 3.34
CA ASP A 238 15.33 7.91 3.52
C ASP A 238 15.38 8.40 4.97
N VAL A 239 16.51 8.17 5.66
CA VAL A 239 16.70 8.55 7.06
C VAL A 239 17.43 9.88 7.16
N PHE A 240 16.92 10.78 8.01
CA PHE A 240 17.41 12.13 8.19
C PHE A 240 18.01 12.30 9.58
N PRO A 241 19.11 13.05 9.72
CA PRO A 241 19.72 13.29 11.02
C PRO A 241 18.79 14.15 11.89
N VAL A 242 18.72 13.81 13.17
CA VAL A 242 18.11 14.64 14.20
C VAL A 242 19.02 14.71 15.42
N LYS A 243 18.88 15.77 16.21
CA LYS A 243 19.65 15.92 17.43
C LYS A 243 19.11 15.00 18.51
N VAL A 244 19.87 13.95 18.81
CA VAL A 244 19.67 13.08 19.97
C VAL A 244 20.80 13.38 20.94
N ASN A 245 20.47 13.82 22.16
CA ASN A 245 21.46 14.23 23.17
C ASN A 245 22.50 15.25 22.65
N GLY A 246 22.10 16.14 21.75
CA GLY A 246 22.94 17.18 21.16
C GLY A 246 23.81 16.73 19.98
N VAL A 247 23.73 15.47 19.56
CA VAL A 247 24.49 14.90 18.44
C VAL A 247 23.55 14.58 17.27
N ASP A 248 23.96 14.96 16.05
CA ASP A 248 23.25 14.60 14.84
C ASP A 248 23.31 13.09 14.62
N THR A 249 22.18 12.43 14.87
CA THR A 249 22.04 10.98 14.92
C THR A 249 21.02 10.54 13.87
N LEU A 250 21.36 9.51 13.10
CA LEU A 250 20.50 8.94 12.05
C LEU A 250 19.61 7.84 12.62
N TYR A 251 20.22 6.87 13.28
CA TYR A 251 19.54 5.78 13.95
C TYR A 251 20.40 5.24 15.10
N ASP A 252 19.75 4.65 16.08
CA ASP A 252 20.39 3.92 17.17
C ASP A 252 20.12 2.42 17.03
N MET A 253 21.10 1.61 17.46
CA MET A 253 20.95 0.18 17.66
C MET A 253 21.18 -0.11 19.14
N ILE A 254 20.15 -0.62 19.81
CA ILE A 254 20.13 -0.83 21.25
C ILE A 254 20.01 -2.32 21.50
N VAL A 255 21.12 -2.96 21.87
CA VAL A 255 21.12 -4.35 22.35
C VAL A 255 20.84 -4.31 23.85
N HIS A 256 19.88 -5.10 24.30
CA HIS A 256 19.46 -5.16 25.70
C HIS A 256 19.22 -6.60 26.14
N GLU A 257 19.53 -6.84 27.41
CA GLU A 257 19.10 -8.03 28.15
C GLU A 257 17.80 -7.64 28.86
N ASP A 258 16.73 -8.42 28.67
CA ASP A 258 15.46 -8.23 29.39
C ASP A 258 15.58 -8.60 30.89
#